data_AF-A0A0B6YY70-F1
#
_entry.id   AF-A0A0B6YY70-F1
#
_cell.length_a   1.000
_cell.length_b   1.000
_cell.length_c   1.000
_cell.angle_alpha   90.00
_cell.angle_beta   90.00
_cell.angle_gamma   90.00
#
_symmetry.space_group_name_H-M   'P 1'
#
loop_
_entity.id
_entity.type
_entity.pdbx_description
1 polymer ?
#
loop_
_entity_poly.entity_id
_entity_poly.type
_entity_poly.pdbx_seq_one_letter_code
_entity_poly.pdbx_strand_id
1 'polypeptide(L)'
;DFGLAKFGDLSLSSQKFPIKWTAPESLRHNSFTNKSDMWSFGILLWEIYSFGRVPYPRIPLADVVMHVERGYRMEAPEACPAEIYAIMKHAWELRPEERPTFNEVLSKLNNLRSVTV
;
A
#
# COMPACT_ATOMS: atom_id res chain seq x y z
N ASP A 1 -10.82 -1.34 -14.74
CA ASP A 1 -11.51 -1.87 -13.55
C ASP A 1 -11.66 -0.75 -12.52
N PHE A 2 -12.56 0.20 -12.76
CA PHE A 2 -12.79 1.36 -11.86
C PHE A 2 -14.07 1.21 -11.02
N GLY A 3 -14.66 0.02 -10.97
CA GLY A 3 -15.98 -0.21 -10.34
C GLY A 3 -16.02 0.01 -8.83
N LEU A 4 -14.85 0.13 -8.18
CA LEU A 4 -14.69 0.47 -6.76
C LEU A 4 -14.17 1.91 -6.54
N ALA A 5 -13.81 2.63 -7.61
CA ALA A 5 -13.31 3.99 -7.50
C ALA A 5 -14.44 4.93 -7.05
N LYS A 6 -14.16 5.77 -6.05
CA LYS A 6 -15.15 6.66 -5.45
C LYS A 6 -14.73 8.12 -5.52
N PHE A 7 -15.72 8.97 -5.78
CA PHE A 7 -15.65 10.40 -5.51
C PHE A 7 -16.48 10.70 -4.24
N GLY A 8 -15.85 10.63 -3.06
CA GLY A 8 -16.47 11.05 -1.78
C GLY A 8 -17.26 9.98 -1.00
N ASP A 9 -17.87 10.43 0.11
CA ASP A 9 -18.48 9.61 1.17
C ASP A 9 -19.85 9.02 0.78
N LEU A 10 -19.87 7.72 0.54
CA LEU A 10 -21.08 6.90 0.50
C LEU A 10 -20.83 5.62 1.31
N SER A 11 -21.64 5.39 2.34
CA SER A 11 -21.53 4.26 3.26
C SER A 11 -21.70 2.92 2.53
N LEU A 12 -20.73 2.03 2.66
CA LEU A 12 -20.76 0.69 2.09
C LEU A 12 -20.79 -0.35 3.20
N SER A 13 -21.99 -0.82 3.56
CA SER A 13 -22.12 -1.95 4.47
C SER A 13 -21.89 -3.31 3.80
N SER A 14 -21.72 -3.37 2.46
CA SER A 14 -21.85 -4.64 1.71
C SER A 14 -20.86 -4.88 0.57
N GLN A 15 -19.82 -4.05 0.38
CA GLN A 15 -18.81 -4.30 -0.67
C GLN A 15 -17.65 -5.16 -0.14
N LYS A 16 -17.31 -6.23 -0.89
CA LYS A 16 -16.13 -7.06 -0.61
C LYS A 16 -14.88 -6.34 -1.12
N PHE A 17 -14.08 -5.77 -0.22
CA PHE A 17 -12.84 -5.09 -0.57
C PHE A 17 -11.66 -6.08 -0.68
N PRO A 18 -10.65 -5.76 -1.51
CA PRO A 18 -9.40 -6.53 -1.57
C PRO A 18 -8.55 -6.28 -0.32
N ILE A 19 -8.81 -7.04 0.75
CA ILE A 19 -8.25 -6.83 2.12
C ILE A 19 -6.74 -6.58 2.11
N LYS A 20 -5.96 -7.35 1.34
CA LYS A 20 -4.48 -7.21 1.35
C LYS A 20 -3.98 -5.88 0.80
N TRP A 21 -4.72 -5.24 -0.11
CA TRP A 21 -4.33 -3.97 -0.71
C TRP A 21 -4.92 -2.78 0.03
N THR A 22 -5.95 -3.01 0.86
CA THR A 22 -6.74 -1.94 1.45
C THR A 22 -6.07 -1.43 2.73
N ALA A 23 -5.97 -0.10 2.87
CA ALA A 23 -5.40 0.52 4.06
C ALA A 23 -6.22 0.19 5.33
N PRO A 24 -5.60 0.11 6.52
CA PRO A 24 -6.30 -0.26 7.76
C PRO A 24 -7.46 0.68 8.08
N GLU A 25 -7.30 1.99 7.90
CA GLU A 25 -8.38 2.96 8.12
C GLU A 25 -9.54 2.80 7.13
N SER A 26 -9.27 2.37 5.90
CA SER A 26 -10.30 2.09 4.90
C SER A 26 -11.09 0.85 5.27
N LEU A 27 -10.43 -0.20 5.80
CA LEU A 27 -11.11 -1.42 6.26
C LEU A 27 -11.94 -1.19 7.52
N ARG A 28 -11.47 -0.34 8.44
CA ARG A 28 -12.12 -0.09 9.74
C ARG A 28 -13.23 0.95 9.68
N HIS A 29 -13.00 2.02 8.92
CA HIS A 29 -13.82 3.22 8.98
C HIS A 29 -14.37 3.63 7.61
N ASN A 30 -14.19 2.82 6.57
CA ASN A 30 -14.55 3.17 5.19
C ASN A 30 -13.96 4.53 4.75
N SER A 31 -12.80 4.91 5.31
CA SER A 31 -12.11 6.14 4.93
C SER A 31 -11.26 5.91 3.69
N PHE A 32 -11.68 6.45 2.55
CA PHE A 32 -10.99 6.32 1.26
C PHE A 32 -10.45 7.68 0.83
N THR A 33 -9.13 7.79 0.71
CA THR A 33 -8.42 9.03 0.40
C THR A 33 -7.21 8.74 -0.49
N ASN A 34 -6.58 9.79 -1.03
CA ASN A 34 -5.29 9.64 -1.71
C ASN A 34 -4.22 8.97 -0.83
N LYS A 35 -4.35 9.04 0.51
CA LYS A 35 -3.43 8.38 1.45
C LYS A 35 -3.72 6.89 1.61
N SER A 36 -4.98 6.46 1.52
CA SER A 36 -5.30 5.02 1.44
C SER A 36 -4.90 4.42 0.09
N ASP A 37 -4.97 5.21 -0.97
CA ASP A 37 -4.46 4.81 -2.28
C ASP A 37 -2.92 4.68 -2.26
N MET A 38 -2.22 5.55 -1.53
CA MET A 38 -0.77 5.42 -1.33
C MET A 38 -0.39 4.10 -0.63
N TRP A 39 -1.17 3.67 0.36
CA TRP A 39 -0.98 2.34 0.97
C TRP A 39 -1.07 1.22 -0.07
N SER A 40 -2.15 1.25 -0.87
CA SER A 40 -2.39 0.28 -1.95
C SER A 40 -1.26 0.29 -2.96
N PHE A 41 -0.74 1.48 -3.30
CA PHE A 41 0.42 1.64 -4.17
C PHE A 41 1.70 1.03 -3.59
N GLY A 42 1.92 1.13 -2.27
CA GLY A 42 3.02 0.44 -1.60
C GLY A 42 2.93 -1.08 -1.75
N ILE A 43 1.72 -1.66 -1.63
CA ILE A 43 1.49 -3.09 -1.87
C ILE A 43 1.77 -3.45 -3.33
N LEU A 44 1.29 -2.64 -4.27
CA LEU A 44 1.54 -2.82 -5.70
C LEU A 44 3.05 -2.81 -6.02
N LEU A 45 3.82 -1.88 -5.44
CA LEU A 45 5.27 -1.86 -5.60
C LEU A 45 5.90 -3.17 -5.10
N TRP A 46 5.46 -3.67 -3.94
CA TRP A 46 5.94 -4.95 -3.42
C TRP A 46 5.63 -6.11 -4.38
N GLU A 47 4.44 -6.14 -4.98
CA GLU A 47 4.09 -7.14 -5.99
C GLU A 47 4.97 -7.06 -7.23
N ILE A 48 5.22 -5.85 -7.75
CA ILE A 48 6.09 -5.63 -8.91
C ILE A 48 7.49 -6.19 -8.63
N TYR A 49 8.10 -5.81 -7.50
CA TYR A 49 9.46 -6.24 -7.15
C TYR A 49 9.56 -7.68 -6.65
N SER A 50 8.45 -8.30 -6.30
CA SER A 50 8.38 -9.73 -5.96
C SER A 50 7.99 -10.60 -7.15
N PHE A 51 7.90 -10.04 -8.36
CA PHE A 51 7.47 -10.73 -9.57
C PHE A 51 6.07 -11.36 -9.45
N GLY A 52 5.13 -10.63 -8.84
CA GLY A 52 3.73 -11.02 -8.73
C GLY A 52 3.45 -12.04 -7.62
N ARG A 53 4.32 -12.15 -6.60
CA ARG A 53 3.99 -12.94 -5.41
C ARG A 53 2.77 -12.34 -4.71
N VAL A 54 2.02 -13.19 -4.02
CA VAL A 54 0.86 -12.75 -3.25
C VAL A 54 1.31 -11.99 -1.99
N PRO A 55 0.80 -10.78 -1.72
CA PRO A 55 1.12 -10.02 -0.51
C PRO A 55 0.80 -10.77 0.79
N TYR A 56 1.52 -10.43 1.86
CA TYR A 56 1.48 -11.04 3.19
C TYR A 56 1.68 -12.56 3.12
N PRO A 57 2.84 -13.03 2.61
CA PRO A 57 3.10 -14.45 2.48
C PRO A 57 3.01 -15.13 3.84
N ARG A 58 2.34 -16.28 3.89
CA ARG A 58 2.14 -17.11 5.09
C ARG A 58 1.30 -16.49 6.21
N ILE A 59 0.66 -15.34 5.98
CA ILE A 59 -0.32 -14.76 6.91
C ILE A 59 -1.74 -15.05 6.39
N PRO A 60 -2.60 -15.73 7.17
CA PRO A 60 -3.99 -15.94 6.80
C PRO A 60 -4.71 -14.60 6.58
N LEU A 61 -5.61 -14.54 5.60
CA LEU A 61 -6.30 -13.29 5.22
C LEU A 61 -7.01 -12.62 6.41
N ALA A 62 -7.58 -13.42 7.32
CA ALA A 62 -8.27 -12.94 8.50
C ALA A 62 -7.36 -12.23 9.52
N ASP A 63 -6.07 -12.55 9.52
CA ASP A 63 -5.10 -12.04 10.50
C ASP A 63 -4.30 -10.84 10.00
N VAL A 64 -4.32 -10.58 8.68
CA VAL A 64 -3.53 -9.51 8.03
C VAL A 64 -3.71 -8.16 8.73
N VAL A 65 -4.96 -7.74 8.95
CA VAL A 65 -5.27 -6.44 9.55
C VAL A 65 -4.70 -6.33 10.97
N MET A 66 -4.87 -7.37 11.79
CA MET A 66 -4.35 -7.40 13.16
C MET A 66 -2.81 -7.32 13.17
N HIS A 67 -2.12 -8.05 12.29
CA HIS A 67 -0.67 -7.99 12.21
C HIS A 67 -0.18 -6.59 11.80
N VAL A 68 -0.81 -6.00 10.80
CA VAL A 68 -0.48 -4.65 10.30
C VAL A 68 -0.65 -3.60 11.41
N GLU A 69 -1.76 -3.63 12.14
CA GLU A 69 -2.05 -2.72 13.25
C GLU A 69 -1.05 -2.89 14.41
N ARG A 70 -0.47 -4.09 14.60
CA ARG A 70 0.60 -4.37 15.56
C ARG A 70 2.01 -3.98 15.06
N GLY A 71 2.10 -3.35 13.89
CA GLY A 71 3.37 -2.84 13.34
C GLY A 71 4.09 -3.81 12.40
N TYR A 72 3.50 -4.96 12.05
CA TYR A 72 4.09 -5.83 11.03
C TYR A 72 4.16 -5.11 9.67
N ARG A 73 5.29 -5.22 8.98
CA ARG A 73 5.46 -4.82 7.59
C ARG A 73 6.12 -5.95 6.82
N MET A 74 5.76 -6.11 5.54
CA MET A 74 6.39 -7.11 4.69
C MET A 74 7.88 -6.84 4.55
N GLU A 75 8.68 -7.90 4.52
CA GLU A 75 10.09 -7.84 4.20
C GLU A 75 10.29 -7.35 2.75
N ALA A 76 11.46 -6.76 2.48
CA ALA A 76 11.84 -6.37 1.13
C ALA A 76 11.84 -7.61 0.20
N PRO A 77 11.27 -7.53 -1.01
CA PRO A 77 11.45 -8.57 -2.01
C PRO A 77 12.94 -8.79 -2.33
N GLU A 78 13.27 -9.99 -2.79
CA GLU A 78 14.62 -10.33 -3.24
C GLU A 78 15.07 -9.40 -4.37
N ALA A 79 16.31 -8.90 -4.30
CA ALA A 79 16.87 -7.92 -5.23
C ALA A 79 16.12 -6.58 -5.34
N CYS A 80 15.21 -6.26 -4.40
CA CYS A 80 14.56 -4.96 -4.35
C CYS A 80 15.55 -3.87 -3.91
N PRO A 81 15.72 -2.77 -4.67
CA PRO A 81 16.57 -1.65 -4.26
C PRO A 81 16.10 -1.04 -2.92
N ALA A 82 17.04 -0.66 -2.08
CA ALA A 82 16.75 -0.15 -0.73
C ALA A 82 15.89 1.12 -0.76
N GLU A 83 16.09 1.97 -1.76
CA GLU A 83 15.37 3.23 -1.96
C GLU A 83 13.90 2.97 -2.32
N ILE A 84 13.63 1.93 -3.11
CA ILE A 84 12.28 1.52 -3.44
C ILE A 84 11.59 0.94 -2.21
N TYR A 85 12.29 0.07 -1.46
CA TYR A 85 11.73 -0.47 -0.23
C TYR A 85 11.47 0.62 0.82
N ALA A 86 12.29 1.67 0.87
CA ALA A 86 12.02 2.83 1.70
C ALA A 86 10.71 3.53 1.31
N ILE A 87 10.42 3.68 0.00
CA ILE A 87 9.12 4.19 -0.47
C ILE A 87 7.97 3.28 0.02
N MET A 88 8.11 1.96 -0.11
CA MET A 88 7.09 1.01 0.36
C MET A 88 6.82 1.16 1.87
N LYS A 89 7.88 1.21 2.69
CA LYS A 89 7.74 1.37 4.15
C LYS A 89 7.01 2.67 4.52
N HIS A 90 7.37 3.78 3.89
CA HIS A 90 6.71 5.07 4.12
C HIS A 90 5.24 5.06 3.65
N ALA A 91 4.94 4.38 2.54
CA ALA A 91 3.57 4.20 2.08
C ALA A 91 2.71 3.38 3.07
N TRP A 92 3.35 2.54 3.89
CA TRP A 92 2.71 1.73 4.91
C TRP A 92 2.77 2.34 6.31
N GLU A 93 2.98 3.63 6.48
CA GLU A 93 2.81 4.24 7.80
C GLU A 93 1.37 4.09 8.28
N LEU A 94 1.18 3.77 9.58
CA LEU A 94 -0.18 3.56 10.11
C LEU A 94 -0.99 4.86 10.04
N ARG A 95 -0.34 5.98 10.37
CA ARG A 95 -0.91 7.31 10.28
C ARG A 95 -0.94 7.77 8.82
N PRO A 96 -2.13 7.99 8.23
CA PRO A 96 -2.25 8.37 6.81
C PRO A 96 -1.47 9.65 6.46
N GLU A 97 -1.36 10.59 7.38
CA GLU A 97 -0.63 11.85 7.24
C GLU A 97 0.89 11.67 7.11
N GLU A 98 1.47 10.61 7.67
CA GLU A 98 2.90 10.30 7.60
C GLU A 98 3.28 9.62 6.27
N ARG A 99 2.28 9.12 5.52
CA ARG A 99 2.50 8.55 4.19
C ARG A 99 2.85 9.65 3.20
N PRO A 100 3.69 9.39 2.19
CA PRO A 100 4.00 10.37 1.18
C PRO A 100 2.80 10.65 0.27
N THR A 101 2.84 11.76 -0.45
CA THR A 101 1.96 12.05 -1.57
C THR A 101 2.48 11.38 -2.84
N PHE A 102 1.60 11.17 -3.82
CA PHE A 102 2.01 10.66 -5.13
C PHE A 102 3.04 11.57 -5.83
N ASN A 103 2.97 12.89 -5.63
CA ASN A 103 3.94 13.83 -6.20
C ASN A 103 5.35 13.65 -5.61
N GLU A 104 5.44 13.41 -4.29
CA GLU A 104 6.73 13.14 -3.63
C GLU A 104 7.31 11.80 -4.09
N VAL A 105 6.47 10.77 -4.20
CA VAL A 105 6.90 9.45 -4.70
C VAL A 105 7.34 9.52 -6.17
N LEU A 106 6.58 10.21 -7.02
CA LEU A 106 6.93 10.42 -8.43
C LEU A 106 8.29 11.10 -8.59
N SER A 107 8.54 12.16 -7.80
CA SER A 107 9.83 12.85 -7.78
C SER A 107 10.98 11.90 -7.39
N LYS A 108 10.78 11.08 -6.34
CA LYS A 108 11.77 10.07 -5.93
C LYS A 108 12.04 9.04 -7.02
N LEU A 109 11.00 8.49 -7.64
CA LEU A 109 11.13 7.49 -8.71
C LEU A 109 11.84 8.06 -9.95
N ASN A 110 11.54 9.30 -10.33
CA ASN A 110 12.22 9.97 -11.45
C ASN A 110 13.73 10.15 -11.18
N ASN A 111 14.09 10.52 -9.94
CA ASN A 111 15.49 10.65 -9.54
C ASN A 111 16.21 9.29 -9.62
N LEU A 112 15.61 8.23 -9.08
CA LEU A 112 16.19 6.88 -9.16
C LEU A 112 16.38 6.41 -10.61
N ARG A 113 15.39 6.68 -11.47
CA ARG A 113 15.50 6.39 -12.90
C ARG A 113 16.67 7.12 -13.54
N SER A 114 16.89 8.40 -13.24
CA SER A 114 18.01 9.17 -13.83
C SER A 114 19.40 8.70 -13.41
N VAL A 115 19.52 7.97 -12.29
CA VAL A 115 20.81 7.45 -11.78
C VAL A 115 21.12 6.05 -12.33
N THR A 116 20.10 5.31 -12.77
CA THR A 116 20.23 3.91 -13.21
C THR A 116 20.33 3.76 -14.74
N VAL A 117 20.22 4.87 -15.48
CA VAL A 117 20.31 4.94 -16.95
C VAL A 117 21.65 5.52 -17.37
#